data_AF-A0A2G5XIY9-F1
#
_entry.id   AF-A0A2G5XIY9-F1
#
_cell.length_a   1.000
_cell.length_b   1.000
_cell.length_c   1.000
_cell.angle_alpha   90.00
_cell.angle_beta   90.00
_cell.angle_gamma   90.00
#
_symmetry.space_group_name_H-M   'P 1'
#
loop_
_entity.id
_entity.type
_entity.pdbx_description
1 polymer ?
#
loop_
_entity_poly.entity_id
_entity_poly.type
_entity_poly.pdbx_seq_one_letter_code
_entity_poly.pdbx_strand_id
1 'polypeptide(L)'
;MNEIKCTIIQDVLPLYIDEVVSQDTKEMVDEHLRHCHICQQEYESMKQNLYLPVEKPSPLFNTISKKFRKKKVVISIVSVLVTAIILTGAFSYVFHYKTVIPYSKNLIKIETHDDNQLVSHYFGESYAGVNGTHPLPLEINGNKKNVSFIYYTKTIADSPTRKLINNENSLNEQEYTFNLPESEKIDAVYYVDFDVEKIAREDSWDSLLKRAVLIWEK
;
A
#
# COMPACT_ATOMS: atom_id res chain seq x y z
N MET A 1 -8.58 34.90 -85.13
CA MET A 1 -8.36 34.37 -83.76
C MET A 1 -9.67 34.50 -83.03
N ASN A 2 -10.17 33.41 -82.44
CA ASN A 2 -11.43 33.42 -81.72
C ASN A 2 -11.31 34.41 -80.55
N GLU A 3 -12.05 35.52 -80.60
CA GLU A 3 -12.14 36.46 -79.48
C GLU A 3 -12.90 35.79 -78.34
N ILE A 4 -12.17 35.09 -77.47
CA ILE A 4 -12.74 34.54 -76.26
C ILE A 4 -13.11 35.70 -75.35
N LYS A 5 -14.36 35.72 -74.90
CA LYS A 5 -14.88 36.79 -74.04
C LYS A 5 -14.20 36.73 -72.68
N CYS A 6 -13.78 37.89 -72.17
CA CYS A 6 -13.17 38.02 -70.85
C CYS A 6 -14.03 37.39 -69.73
N THR A 7 -15.36 37.46 -69.84
CA THR A 7 -16.28 36.83 -68.88
C THR A 7 -16.07 35.33 -68.76
N ILE A 8 -15.84 34.63 -69.87
CA ILE A 8 -15.58 33.17 -69.86
C ILE A 8 -14.27 32.88 -69.12
N ILE A 9 -13.25 33.72 -69.35
CA ILE A 9 -11.95 33.56 -68.70
C ILE A 9 -12.06 33.82 -67.20
N GLN A 10 -12.78 34.87 -66.79
CA GLN A 10 -13.02 35.19 -65.38
C GLN A 10 -13.78 34.08 -64.65
N ASP A 11 -14.78 33.46 -65.28
CA ASP A 11 -15.56 32.36 -64.68
C ASP A 11 -14.69 31.12 -64.42
N VAL A 12 -13.73 30.85 -65.31
CA VAL A 12 -12.84 29.68 -65.23
C VAL A 12 -11.57 29.97 -64.43
N LEU A 13 -11.24 31.25 -64.19
CA LEU A 13 -10.00 31.68 -63.55
C LEU A 13 -9.75 31.07 -62.16
N PRO A 14 -10.76 30.91 -61.26
CA PRO A 14 -10.54 30.24 -59.98
C PRO A 14 -10.10 28.78 -60.14
N LEU A 15 -10.73 28.05 -61.07
CA LEU A 15 -10.39 26.65 -61.37
C LEU A 15 -9.02 26.53 -62.05
N TYR A 16 -8.64 27.53 -62.85
CA TYR A 16 -7.32 27.62 -63.46
C TYR A 16 -6.23 27.83 -62.39
N ILE A 17 -6.47 28.68 -61.39
CA ILE A 17 -5.56 28.92 -60.25
C ILE A 17 -5.39 27.66 -59.40
N ASP A 18 -6.46 26.90 -59.21
CA ASP A 18 -6.43 25.61 -58.49
C ASP A 18 -5.82 24.47 -59.32
N GLU A 19 -5.39 24.73 -60.57
CA GLU A 19 -4.82 23.76 -61.52
C GLU A 19 -5.72 22.53 -61.82
N VAL A 20 -7.05 22.67 -61.70
CA VAL A 20 -8.02 21.57 -61.89
C VAL A 20 -8.70 21.57 -63.27
N VAL A 21 -8.24 22.42 -64.19
CA VAL A 21 -8.79 22.52 -65.57
C VAL A 21 -8.13 21.52 -66.52
N SER A 22 -8.81 21.17 -67.62
CA SER A 22 -8.22 20.35 -68.69
C SER A 22 -7.10 21.10 -69.44
N GLN A 23 -6.21 20.36 -70.11
CA GLN A 23 -5.10 20.93 -70.87
C GLN A 23 -5.57 21.92 -71.95
N ASP A 24 -6.63 21.57 -72.69
CA ASP A 24 -7.22 22.46 -73.71
C ASP A 24 -7.72 23.79 -73.11
N THR A 25 -8.30 23.72 -71.91
CA THR A 25 -8.78 24.90 -71.19
C THR A 25 -7.61 25.73 -70.66
N LYS A 26 -6.52 25.07 -70.25
CA LYS A 26 -5.30 25.72 -69.78
C LYS A 26 -4.64 26.56 -70.87
N GLU A 27 -4.44 25.97 -72.06
CA GLU A 27 -3.85 26.67 -73.21
C GLU A 27 -4.71 27.85 -73.67
N MET A 28 -6.04 27.69 -73.61
CA MET A 28 -7.00 28.75 -73.91
C MET A 28 -6.88 29.94 -72.96
N VAL A 29 -6.79 29.70 -71.65
CA VAL A 29 -6.63 30.75 -70.64
C VAL A 29 -5.25 31.41 -70.76
N ASP A 30 -4.19 30.63 -70.99
CA ASP A 30 -2.82 31.14 -71.18
C ASP A 30 -2.71 32.11 -72.37
N GLU A 31 -3.30 31.74 -73.51
CA GLU A 31 -3.31 32.58 -74.72
C GLU A 31 -4.06 33.90 -74.46
N HIS A 32 -5.15 33.87 -73.70
CA HIS A 32 -5.93 35.06 -73.37
C HIS A 32 -5.20 35.97 -72.37
N LEU A 33 -4.58 35.41 -71.33
CA LEU A 33 -3.85 36.18 -70.32
C LEU A 33 -2.62 36.91 -70.90
N ARG A 34 -2.03 36.41 -71.98
CA ARG A 34 -0.93 37.09 -72.70
C ARG A 34 -1.35 38.40 -73.37
N HIS A 35 -2.61 38.52 -73.76
CA HIS A 35 -3.10 39.63 -74.58
C HIS A 35 -4.12 40.52 -73.85
N CYS A 36 -4.68 40.07 -72.72
CA CYS A 36 -5.71 40.79 -71.96
C CYS A 36 -5.22 41.22 -70.58
N HIS A 37 -4.91 42.52 -70.44
CA HIS A 37 -4.48 43.12 -69.17
C HIS A 37 -5.54 43.02 -68.06
N ILE A 38 -6.83 43.06 -68.41
CA ILE A 38 -7.93 43.00 -67.44
C ILE A 38 -7.94 41.63 -66.75
N CYS A 39 -7.89 40.54 -67.51
CA CYS A 39 -7.87 39.19 -66.95
C CYS A 39 -6.56 38.89 -66.21
N GLN A 40 -5.43 39.48 -66.65
CA GLN A 40 -4.16 39.36 -65.95
C GLN A 40 -4.19 39.99 -64.55
N GLN A 41 -4.82 41.16 -64.41
CA GLN A 41 -4.95 41.83 -63.12
C GLN A 41 -5.82 41.04 -62.14
N GLU A 42 -6.93 40.47 -62.61
CA GLU A 42 -7.80 39.59 -61.83
C GLU A 42 -7.05 38.33 -61.37
N TYR A 43 -6.26 37.72 -62.26
CA TYR A 43 -5.44 36.55 -61.95
C TYR A 43 -4.45 36.83 -60.81
N GLU A 44 -3.70 37.93 -60.89
CA GLU A 44 -2.75 38.33 -59.85
C GLU A 44 -3.46 38.66 -58.52
N SER A 45 -4.63 39.30 -58.57
CA SER A 45 -5.42 39.61 -57.37
C SER A 45 -5.89 38.36 -56.63
N MET A 46 -6.36 37.35 -57.36
CA MET A 46 -6.80 36.08 -56.80
C MET A 46 -5.62 35.25 -56.29
N LYS A 47 -4.49 35.24 -57.01
CA LYS A 47 -3.26 34.54 -56.59
C LYS A 47 -2.65 35.10 -55.31
N GLN A 48 -2.88 36.38 -55.01
CA GLN A 48 -2.34 37.04 -53.82
C GLN A 48 -3.06 36.69 -52.50
N ASN A 49 -4.17 35.96 -52.52
CA ASN A 49 -4.94 35.65 -51.32
C ASN A 49 -5.03 34.15 -51.07
N LEU A 50 -4.13 33.63 -50.22
CA LEU A 50 -4.42 32.66 -49.15
C LEU A 50 -3.13 32.28 -48.41
N TYR A 51 -2.44 33.26 -47.84
CA TYR A 51 -1.57 32.97 -46.68
C TYR A 51 -2.48 32.83 -45.46
N LEU A 52 -3.05 31.64 -45.27
CA LEU A 52 -3.57 31.27 -43.95
C LEU A 52 -2.37 31.16 -43.02
N PRO A 53 -2.24 31.98 -41.96
CA PRO A 53 -1.26 31.72 -40.94
C PRO A 53 -1.63 30.39 -40.33
N VAL A 54 -0.82 29.35 -40.58
CA VAL A 54 -0.90 28.11 -39.82
C VAL A 54 -0.77 28.53 -38.36
N GLU A 55 -1.87 28.46 -37.61
CA GLU A 55 -1.87 28.68 -36.17
C GLU A 55 -0.87 27.71 -35.57
N LYS A 56 0.36 28.20 -35.36
CA LYS A 56 1.36 27.46 -34.58
C LYS A 56 0.72 27.27 -33.21
N PRO A 57 0.58 26.03 -32.71
CA PRO A 57 -0.02 25.80 -31.41
C PRO A 57 0.75 26.65 -30.40
N SER A 58 0.06 27.63 -29.83
CA SER A 58 0.67 28.64 -29.00
C SER A 58 1.41 27.98 -27.82
N PRO A 59 2.53 28.55 -27.34
CA PRO A 59 3.29 27.99 -26.21
C PRO A 59 2.45 27.82 -24.92
N LEU A 60 1.28 28.47 -24.86
CA LEU A 60 0.26 28.30 -23.82
C LEU A 60 -0.29 26.88 -23.73
N PHE A 61 -0.56 26.19 -24.85
CA PHE A 61 -1.13 24.84 -24.82
C PHE A 61 -0.14 23.79 -24.29
N ASN A 62 1.15 23.99 -24.55
CA ASN A 62 2.22 23.11 -24.07
C ASN A 62 2.48 23.24 -22.56
N THR A 63 2.21 24.39 -21.95
CA THR A 63 2.39 24.57 -20.49
C THR A 63 1.21 24.03 -19.69
N ILE A 64 -0.01 24.18 -20.22
CA ILE A 64 -1.25 23.70 -19.61
C ILE A 64 -1.29 22.16 -19.58
N SER A 65 -1.04 21.52 -20.73
CA SER A 65 -1.04 20.04 -20.84
C SER A 65 0.02 19.37 -19.94
N LYS A 66 1.20 19.98 -19.80
CA LYS A 66 2.26 19.51 -18.87
C LYS A 66 1.83 19.60 -17.40
N LYS A 67 1.13 20.68 -16.99
CA LYS A 67 0.61 20.79 -15.61
C LYS A 67 -0.45 19.72 -15.32
N PHE A 68 -1.35 19.44 -16.25
CA PHE A 68 -2.37 18.39 -16.08
C PHE A 68 -1.77 16.98 -16.02
N ARG A 69 -0.77 16.68 -16.87
CA ARG A 69 -0.04 15.39 -16.81
C ARG A 69 0.70 15.23 -15.48
N LYS A 70 1.39 16.26 -14.98
CA LYS A 70 2.04 16.25 -13.66
C LYS A 70 1.04 16.01 -12.53
N LYS A 71 -0.12 16.67 -12.53
CA LYS A 71 -1.18 16.43 -11.54
C LYS A 71 -1.68 14.98 -11.57
N LYS A 72 -1.93 14.40 -12.75
CA LYS A 72 -2.35 13.00 -12.90
C LYS A 72 -1.28 12.02 -12.39
N VAL A 73 0.00 12.27 -12.69
CA VAL A 73 1.11 11.44 -12.19
C VAL A 73 1.23 11.54 -10.67
N VAL A 74 1.13 12.75 -10.10
CA VAL A 74 1.15 12.94 -8.64
C VAL A 74 -0.01 12.21 -7.96
N ILE A 75 -1.24 12.32 -8.49
CA ILE A 75 -2.40 11.61 -7.95
C ILE A 75 -2.19 10.09 -8.03
N SER A 76 -1.64 9.59 -9.14
CA SER A 76 -1.32 8.16 -9.29
C SER A 76 -0.30 7.70 -8.26
N ILE A 77 0.79 8.43 -8.06
CA ILE A 77 1.83 8.10 -7.08
C ILE A 77 1.25 8.13 -5.66
N VAL A 78 0.49 9.16 -5.32
CA VAL A 78 -0.16 9.28 -4.00
C VAL A 78 -1.12 8.12 -3.77
N SER A 79 -1.91 7.71 -4.78
CA SER A 79 -2.83 6.57 -4.64
C SER A 79 -2.10 5.25 -4.36
N VAL A 80 -0.97 5.01 -5.02
CA VAL A 80 -0.14 3.82 -4.80
C VAL A 80 0.47 3.85 -3.41
N LEU A 81 1.01 5.00 -2.97
CA LEU A 81 1.58 5.16 -1.63
C LEU A 81 0.54 4.93 -0.53
N VAL A 82 -0.64 5.52 -0.66
CA VAL A 82 -1.74 5.32 0.32
C VAL A 82 -2.12 3.85 0.39
N THR A 83 -2.26 3.19 -0.76
CA THR A 83 -2.57 1.75 -0.82
C THR A 83 -1.48 0.92 -0.15
N ALA A 84 -0.21 1.21 -0.43
CA ALA A 84 0.93 0.53 0.19
C ALA A 84 0.96 0.70 1.72
N ILE A 85 0.66 1.91 2.21
CA ILE A 85 0.57 2.19 3.66
C ILE A 85 -0.55 1.35 4.29
N ILE A 86 -1.74 1.31 3.67
CA ILE A 86 -2.87 0.52 4.17
C ILE A 86 -2.52 -0.96 4.22
N LEU A 87 -1.93 -1.52 3.15
CA LEU A 87 -1.53 -2.92 3.10
C LEU A 87 -0.46 -3.24 4.14
N THR A 88 0.53 -2.37 4.30
CA THR A 88 1.58 -2.53 5.32
C THR A 88 0.99 -2.45 6.73
N GLY A 89 0.06 -1.54 6.97
CA GLY A 89 -0.66 -1.42 8.23
C GLY A 89 -1.49 -2.66 8.54
N ALA A 90 -2.22 -3.18 7.56
CA ALA A 90 -3.00 -4.42 7.71
C ALA A 90 -2.10 -5.63 7.97
N PHE A 91 -1.01 -5.77 7.21
CA PHE A 91 -0.01 -6.81 7.44
C PHE A 91 0.56 -6.72 8.85
N SER A 92 0.96 -5.52 9.28
CA SER A 92 1.50 -5.30 10.61
C SER A 92 0.48 -5.64 11.70
N TYR A 93 -0.78 -5.24 11.53
CA TYR A 93 -1.84 -5.56 12.45
C TYR A 93 -2.06 -7.08 12.58
N VAL A 94 -2.09 -7.81 11.45
CA VAL A 94 -2.32 -9.27 11.47
C VAL A 94 -1.16 -10.03 12.16
N PHE A 95 0.08 -9.62 11.92
CA PHE A 95 1.26 -10.39 12.36
C PHE A 95 1.97 -9.85 13.60
N HIS A 96 1.78 -8.58 13.98
CA HIS A 96 2.43 -7.97 15.14
C HIS A 96 1.46 -7.60 16.27
N TYR A 97 0.15 -7.50 16.02
CA TYR A 97 -0.82 -7.27 17.10
C TYR A 97 -0.99 -8.54 17.92
N LYS A 98 -0.46 -8.53 19.15
CA LYS A 98 -0.51 -9.65 20.09
C LYS A 98 -1.71 -9.52 21.02
N THR A 99 -2.42 -10.62 21.21
CA THR A 99 -3.52 -10.78 22.16
C THR A 99 -3.17 -11.87 23.16
N VAL A 100 -3.62 -11.76 24.41
CA VAL A 100 -3.35 -12.77 25.44
C VAL A 100 -4.27 -13.97 25.23
N ILE A 101 -3.71 -15.18 25.39
CA ILE A 101 -4.46 -16.43 25.33
C ILE A 101 -5.16 -16.63 26.68
N PRO A 102 -6.48 -16.79 26.74
CA PRO A 102 -7.17 -17.09 27.99
C PRO A 102 -6.69 -18.42 28.59
N TYR A 103 -6.68 -18.50 29.92
CA TYR A 103 -6.27 -19.72 30.60
C TYR A 103 -7.18 -20.90 30.25
N SER A 104 -6.58 -22.07 30.01
CA SER A 104 -7.28 -23.34 29.94
C SER A 104 -6.36 -24.45 30.44
N LYS A 105 -6.90 -25.30 31.32
CA LYS A 105 -6.17 -26.43 31.91
C LYS A 105 -5.65 -27.43 30.87
N ASN A 106 -6.32 -27.53 29.71
CA ASN A 106 -5.91 -28.41 28.62
C ASN A 106 -4.80 -27.79 27.75
N LEU A 107 -4.59 -26.48 27.83
CA LEU A 107 -3.62 -25.76 27.01
C LEU A 107 -2.32 -25.49 27.76
N ILE A 108 -2.37 -25.26 29.07
CA ILE A 108 -1.23 -24.82 29.86
C ILE A 108 -1.12 -25.67 31.12
N LYS A 109 0.07 -26.23 31.36
CA LYS A 109 0.40 -27.00 32.56
C LYS A 109 1.80 -26.64 33.04
N ILE A 110 1.96 -26.51 34.36
CA ILE A 110 3.26 -26.32 34.98
C ILE A 110 3.71 -27.66 35.56
N GLU A 111 4.92 -28.06 35.22
CA GLU A 111 5.57 -29.26 35.75
C GLU A 111 6.94 -28.91 36.33
N THR A 112 7.36 -29.69 37.33
CA THR A 112 8.69 -29.56 37.93
C THR A 112 9.58 -30.64 37.33
N HIS A 113 10.68 -30.23 36.70
CA HIS A 113 11.71 -31.13 36.20
C HIS A 113 12.69 -31.50 37.31
N ASP A 114 13.50 -32.56 37.09
CA ASP A 114 14.38 -33.19 38.10
C ASP A 114 15.31 -32.22 38.86
N ASP A 115 15.66 -31.07 38.28
CA ASP A 115 16.53 -30.04 38.86
C ASP A 115 15.77 -28.92 39.62
N ASN A 116 14.57 -29.18 40.13
CA ASN A 116 13.68 -28.14 40.70
C ASN A 116 13.34 -27.00 39.72
N GLN A 117 13.53 -27.23 38.42
CA GLN A 117 13.20 -26.28 37.37
C GLN A 117 11.71 -26.36 37.07
N LEU A 118 10.99 -25.25 37.27
CA LEU A 118 9.59 -25.14 36.85
C LEU A 118 9.53 -24.88 35.35
N VAL A 119 8.77 -25.70 34.64
CA VAL A 119 8.58 -25.62 33.19
C VAL A 119 7.10 -25.49 32.89
N SER A 120 6.76 -24.49 32.09
CA SER A 120 5.41 -24.32 31.55
C SER A 120 5.30 -25.00 30.19
N HIS A 121 4.43 -26.00 30.09
CA HIS A 121 4.08 -26.70 28.87
C HIS A 121 2.85 -26.05 28.23
N TYR A 122 2.94 -25.75 26.94
CA TYR A 122 1.83 -25.27 26.14
C TYR A 122 1.46 -26.28 25.05
N PHE A 123 0.22 -26.76 25.10
CA PHE A 123 -0.34 -27.81 24.22
C PHE A 123 -1.25 -27.25 23.12
N GLY A 124 -1.29 -25.93 22.94
CA GLY A 124 -2.05 -25.32 21.84
C GLY A 124 -1.30 -25.38 20.51
N GLU A 125 -2.04 -25.24 19.41
CA GLU A 125 -1.48 -25.34 18.05
C GLU A 125 -0.36 -24.34 17.77
N SER A 126 -0.45 -23.12 18.32
CA SER A 126 0.53 -22.06 18.13
C SER A 126 0.43 -20.97 19.21
N TYR A 127 1.53 -20.28 19.47
CA TYR A 127 1.61 -19.08 20.29
C TYR A 127 2.65 -18.10 19.72
N ALA A 128 2.40 -16.81 19.89
CA ALA A 128 3.28 -15.71 19.45
C ALA A 128 4.38 -15.38 20.45
N GLY A 129 4.20 -15.66 21.73
CA GLY A 129 5.19 -15.41 22.77
C GLY A 129 4.68 -15.77 24.16
N VAL A 130 5.60 -16.03 25.08
CA VAL A 130 5.34 -16.34 26.48
C VAL A 130 6.10 -15.32 27.32
N ASN A 131 5.48 -14.84 28.39
CA ASN A 131 6.09 -13.89 29.30
C ASN A 131 5.88 -14.39 30.73
N GLY A 132 6.93 -14.29 31.53
CA GLY A 132 6.92 -14.62 32.96
C GLY A 132 7.54 -13.48 33.76
N THR A 133 6.96 -13.13 34.91
CA THR A 133 7.58 -12.18 35.82
C THR A 133 8.62 -12.88 36.70
N HIS A 134 9.63 -12.13 37.12
CA HIS A 134 10.47 -12.55 38.24
C HIS A 134 9.60 -12.80 39.49
N PRO A 135 10.05 -13.66 40.43
CA PRO A 135 9.30 -13.92 41.65
C PRO A 135 9.15 -12.64 42.47
N LEU A 136 7.91 -12.33 42.86
CA LEU A 136 7.55 -11.14 43.61
C LEU A 136 6.91 -11.55 44.94
N PRO A 137 7.35 -11.02 46.09
CA PRO A 137 6.75 -11.34 47.38
C PRO A 137 5.38 -10.67 47.50
N LEU A 138 4.32 -11.47 47.61
CA LEU A 138 2.94 -11.01 47.79
C LEU A 138 2.33 -11.65 49.04
N GLU A 139 1.46 -10.91 49.71
CA GLU A 139 0.73 -11.41 50.87
C GLU A 139 -0.57 -12.07 50.41
N ILE A 140 -0.65 -13.39 50.53
CA ILE A 140 -1.80 -14.19 50.13
C ILE A 140 -2.33 -14.93 51.35
N ASN A 141 -3.58 -14.65 51.72
CA ASN A 141 -4.22 -15.22 52.91
C ASN A 141 -3.41 -15.02 54.20
N GLY A 142 -2.74 -13.86 54.35
CA GLY A 142 -1.92 -13.51 55.52
C GLY A 142 -0.52 -14.12 55.54
N ASN A 143 -0.12 -14.87 54.51
CA ASN A 143 1.23 -15.42 54.37
C ASN A 143 1.96 -14.75 53.20
N LYS A 144 3.23 -14.38 53.40
CA LYS A 144 4.09 -13.92 52.31
C LYS A 144 4.51 -15.11 51.47
N LYS A 145 4.17 -15.08 50.18
CA LYS A 145 4.56 -16.05 49.17
C LYS A 145 5.26 -15.34 48.02
N ASN A 146 6.31 -15.95 47.49
CA ASN A 146 6.94 -15.51 46.26
C ASN A 146 6.14 -16.02 45.06
N VAL A 147 5.59 -15.09 44.29
CA VAL A 147 4.66 -15.39 43.22
C VAL A 147 5.22 -14.95 41.87
N SER A 148 5.05 -15.79 40.86
CA SER A 148 5.32 -15.42 39.46
C SER A 148 4.03 -15.45 38.65
N PHE A 149 3.88 -14.48 37.74
CA PHE A 149 2.79 -14.45 36.77
C PHE A 149 3.30 -14.87 35.41
N ILE A 150 2.53 -15.71 34.71
CA ILE A 150 2.82 -16.16 33.35
C ILE A 150 1.63 -15.92 32.44
N TYR A 151 1.88 -15.59 31.18
CA TYR A 151 0.86 -15.54 30.16
C TYR A 151 1.42 -15.82 28.76
N TYR A 152 0.60 -16.45 27.93
CA TYR A 152 0.91 -16.69 26.53
C TYR A 152 0.16 -15.68 25.66
N THR A 153 0.76 -15.31 24.55
CA THR A 153 0.17 -14.40 23.56
C THR A 153 0.05 -15.09 22.22
N LYS A 154 -0.92 -14.68 21.41
CA LYS A 154 -1.10 -15.08 20.01
C LYS A 154 -1.32 -13.87 19.12
N THR A 155 -0.95 -14.00 17.87
CA THR A 155 -1.26 -13.05 16.78
C THR A 155 -2.51 -13.52 16.04
N ILE A 156 -3.08 -12.67 15.19
CA ILE A 156 -4.29 -13.01 14.44
C ILE A 156 -4.03 -14.15 13.45
N ALA A 157 -2.85 -14.16 12.83
CA ALA A 157 -2.35 -15.26 12.04
C ALA A 157 -0.98 -15.71 12.56
N ASP A 158 -0.61 -16.96 12.27
CA ASP A 158 0.72 -17.46 12.59
C ASP A 158 1.79 -16.60 11.92
N SER A 159 2.71 -16.07 12.74
CA SER A 159 3.73 -15.15 12.24
C SER A 159 4.69 -15.85 11.27
N PRO A 160 4.83 -15.37 10.02
CA PRO A 160 5.69 -15.98 9.02
C PRO A 160 7.18 -15.87 9.41
N THR A 161 7.55 -14.89 10.24
CA THR A 161 8.93 -14.74 10.72
C THR A 161 9.33 -15.77 11.77
N ARG A 162 8.38 -16.43 12.45
CA ARG A 162 8.73 -17.38 13.51
C ARG A 162 9.35 -18.68 12.96
N LYS A 163 8.88 -19.16 11.80
CA LYS A 163 9.54 -20.27 11.07
C LYS A 163 10.96 -19.94 10.60
N LEU A 164 11.29 -18.66 10.41
CA LEU A 164 12.62 -18.22 9.98
C LEU A 164 13.61 -18.07 11.15
N ILE A 165 13.11 -17.82 12.36
CA ILE A 165 13.92 -17.69 13.57
C ILE A 165 14.18 -19.06 14.21
N ASN A 166 13.19 -19.96 14.21
CA ASN A 166 13.38 -21.34 14.65
C ASN A 166 13.87 -22.21 13.49
N ASN A 167 15.18 -22.17 13.25
CA ASN A 167 15.86 -23.12 12.38
C ASN A 167 16.09 -24.45 13.11
N GLU A 168 15.03 -25.11 13.55
CA GLU A 168 15.11 -26.48 14.06
C GLU A 168 14.04 -27.36 13.44
N ASN A 169 14.53 -28.27 12.61
CA ASN A 169 13.82 -29.47 12.17
C ASN A 169 13.52 -30.35 13.39
N SER A 170 12.35 -30.21 14.01
CA SER A 170 11.81 -31.26 14.88
C SER A 170 10.36 -31.52 14.52
N LEU A 171 10.20 -32.39 13.52
CA LEU A 171 9.01 -33.24 13.40
C LEU A 171 9.07 -34.24 14.57
N ASN A 172 8.63 -33.83 15.76
CA ASN A 172 8.20 -34.70 16.86
C ASN A 172 7.35 -33.83 17.81
N GLU A 173 6.08 -34.20 17.94
CA GLU A 173 5.10 -33.78 18.97
C GLU A 173 5.38 -32.47 19.73
N GLN A 174 4.81 -31.38 19.18
CA GLN A 174 4.35 -30.08 19.71
C GLN A 174 4.36 -29.79 21.24
N GLU A 175 5.40 -30.12 22.01
CA GLU A 175 5.52 -29.60 23.38
C GLU A 175 6.33 -28.30 23.41
N TYR A 176 5.62 -27.18 23.45
CA TYR A 176 6.25 -25.87 23.63
C TYR A 176 6.52 -25.63 25.12
N THR A 177 7.79 -25.66 25.51
CA THR A 177 8.21 -25.46 26.91
C THR A 177 8.76 -24.06 27.17
N PHE A 178 8.51 -23.54 28.36
CA PHE A 178 9.09 -22.29 28.85
C PHE A 178 9.60 -22.48 30.29
N ASN A 179 10.90 -22.27 30.50
CA ASN A 179 11.52 -22.39 31.81
C ASN A 179 11.24 -21.13 32.63
N LEU A 180 10.64 -21.27 33.81
CA LEU A 180 10.42 -20.14 34.70
C LEU A 180 11.74 -19.72 35.37
N PRO A 181 12.08 -18.43 35.36
CA PRO A 181 13.29 -17.94 36.03
C PRO A 181 13.18 -18.10 37.55
N GLU A 182 14.29 -18.45 38.21
CA GLU A 182 14.40 -18.54 39.67
C GLU A 182 13.36 -19.48 40.33
N SER A 183 13.05 -20.60 39.67
CA SER A 183 12.03 -21.57 40.08
C SER A 183 12.13 -22.03 41.54
N GLU A 184 13.34 -22.18 42.08
CA GLU A 184 13.57 -22.57 43.48
C GLU A 184 12.93 -21.61 44.50
N LYS A 185 12.81 -20.33 44.13
CA LYS A 185 12.27 -19.26 44.96
C LYS A 185 10.77 -19.05 44.77
N ILE A 186 10.13 -19.76 43.84
CA ILE A 186 8.71 -19.60 43.54
C ILE A 186 7.90 -20.50 44.47
N ASP A 187 6.94 -19.90 45.17
CA ASP A 187 5.97 -20.61 46.01
C ASP A 187 4.65 -20.85 45.26
N ALA A 188 4.30 -19.99 44.30
CA ALA A 188 3.11 -20.15 43.47
C ALA A 188 3.26 -19.49 42.09
N VAL A 189 2.62 -20.09 41.07
CA VAL A 189 2.54 -19.55 39.71
C VAL A 189 1.08 -19.27 39.37
N TYR A 190 0.84 -18.06 38.89
CA TYR A 190 -0.48 -17.62 38.44
C TYR A 190 -0.48 -17.33 36.95
N TYR A 191 -1.55 -17.74 36.28
CA TYR A 191 -1.84 -17.35 34.92
C TYR A 191 -2.66 -16.06 34.89
N VAL A 192 -2.37 -15.17 33.94
CA VAL A 192 -3.16 -13.96 33.70
C VAL A 192 -3.58 -13.84 32.25
N ASP A 193 -4.75 -13.27 32.02
CA ASP A 193 -5.30 -13.00 30.68
C ASP A 193 -5.00 -11.58 30.18
N PHE A 194 -4.00 -10.91 30.77
CA PHE A 194 -3.60 -9.55 30.45
C PHE A 194 -2.07 -9.39 30.47
N ASP A 195 -1.61 -8.30 29.84
CA ASP A 195 -0.20 -7.92 29.80
C ASP A 195 0.21 -7.30 31.14
N VAL A 196 0.92 -8.09 31.97
CA VAL A 196 1.34 -7.68 33.32
C VAL A 196 2.20 -6.42 33.29
N GLU A 197 3.07 -6.24 32.29
CA GLU A 197 3.97 -5.07 32.23
C GLU A 197 3.24 -3.76 31.96
N LYS A 198 2.07 -3.84 31.32
CA LYS A 198 1.19 -2.69 31.11
C LYS A 198 0.36 -2.41 32.35
N ILE A 199 -0.25 -3.44 32.93
CA ILE A 199 -1.23 -3.26 34.01
C ILE A 199 -0.56 -3.03 35.37
N ALA A 200 0.62 -3.61 35.65
CA ALA A 200 1.32 -3.40 36.92
C ALA A 200 1.76 -1.93 37.16
N ARG A 201 1.67 -1.06 36.14
CA ARG A 201 1.89 0.38 36.28
C ARG A 201 0.65 1.16 36.71
N GLU A 202 -0.54 0.60 36.50
CA GLU A 202 -1.81 1.28 36.72
C GLU A 202 -2.60 0.68 37.89
N ASP A 203 -2.53 -0.64 38.10
CA ASP A 203 -3.28 -1.37 39.13
C ASP A 203 -2.38 -1.91 40.26
N SER A 204 -2.97 -2.13 41.43
CA SER A 204 -2.30 -2.80 42.55
C SER A 204 -2.20 -4.32 42.33
N TRP A 205 -1.14 -4.94 42.89
CA TRP A 205 -0.93 -6.39 42.82
C TRP A 205 -2.09 -7.22 43.40
N ASP A 206 -2.80 -6.71 44.41
CA ASP A 206 -4.00 -7.35 44.95
C ASP A 206 -5.15 -7.42 43.94
N SER A 207 -5.30 -6.39 43.10
CA SER A 207 -6.29 -6.37 42.02
C SER A 207 -5.93 -7.38 40.95
N LEU A 208 -4.64 -7.49 40.61
CA LEU A 208 -4.14 -8.46 39.65
C LEU A 208 -4.34 -9.90 40.12
N LEU A 209 -4.05 -10.19 41.40
CA LEU A 209 -4.26 -11.51 42.00
C LEU A 209 -5.72 -11.98 41.91
N LYS A 210 -6.70 -11.07 42.08
CA LYS A 210 -8.13 -11.43 41.97
C LYS A 210 -8.54 -11.88 40.57
N ARG A 211 -7.83 -11.42 39.55
CA ARG A 211 -8.09 -11.75 38.14
C ARG A 211 -7.21 -12.90 37.64
N ALA A 212 -6.20 -13.27 38.41
CA ALA A 212 -5.24 -14.30 38.07
C ALA A 212 -5.76 -15.68 38.47
N VAL A 213 -5.39 -16.70 37.71
CA VAL A 213 -5.74 -18.10 37.98
C VAL A 213 -4.52 -18.79 38.58
N LEU A 214 -4.64 -19.37 39.77
CA LEU A 214 -3.58 -20.20 40.33
C LEU A 214 -3.43 -21.47 39.49
N ILE A 215 -2.23 -21.71 38.95
CA ILE A 215 -1.96 -22.86 38.08
C ILE A 215 -0.93 -23.82 38.66
N TRP A 216 -0.16 -23.40 39.65
CA TRP A 216 0.80 -24.22 40.37
C TRP A 216 1.10 -23.61 41.74
N GLU A 217 1.32 -24.46 42.74
CA GLU A 217 1.68 -24.06 44.10
C GLU A 217 2.60 -25.14 44.71
N LYS A 218 3.57 -24.71 45.51
CA LYS A 218 4.56 -25.55 46.18
C LYS A 218 4.02 -26.25 47.43
#